data_AF-A0A1S1MQV8-F1
#
_entry.id   AF-A0A1S1MQV8-F1
#
_cell.length_a   1.000
_cell.length_b   1.000
_cell.length_c   1.000
_cell.angle_alpha   90.00
_cell.angle_beta   90.00
_cell.angle_gamma   90.00
#
_symmetry.space_group_name_H-M   'P 1'
#
loop_
_entity.id
_entity.type
_entity.pdbx_description
1 polymer ?
#
loop_
_entity_poly.entity_id
_entity_poly.type
_entity_poly.pdbx_seq_one_letter_code
_entity_poly.pdbx_strand_id
1 'polypeptide(L)'
;MEHLVKIIDSVVWPFAAIWIAYIFRGELRALLGRMSQFKYKDVEAKFDKQLNKAEITASNLKKELPTGWEKATTRGVLTQYEQFKRIAEASPRAAILEAWLDVEIAVSAAAEKAGLASSPNSPALLAEHLTSLKHIPEETLSVFHSLRKLRNQATHMPDFTLTEDEAERYLELALKVANTFRHYAVKNA
;
A
#
# COMPACT_ATOMS: atom_id res chain seq x y z
N MET A 1 25.85 -61.52 -7.61
CA MET A 1 26.81 -60.40 -7.38
C MET A 1 26.38 -59.14 -8.13
N GLU A 2 25.97 -59.24 -9.40
CA GLU A 2 25.58 -58.07 -10.22
C GLU A 2 24.36 -57.27 -9.71
N HIS A 3 23.36 -57.93 -9.11
CA HIS A 3 22.15 -57.25 -8.62
C HIS A 3 22.40 -56.39 -7.36
N LEU A 4 23.38 -56.75 -6.52
CA LEU A 4 23.74 -55.96 -5.34
C LEU A 4 24.46 -54.67 -5.73
N VAL A 5 25.32 -54.73 -6.75
CA VAL A 5 26.06 -53.56 -7.27
C VAL A 5 25.09 -52.52 -7.85
N LYS A 6 24.08 -52.95 -8.62
CA LYS A 6 23.06 -52.05 -9.19
C LYS A 6 22.20 -51.34 -8.13
N ILE A 7 21.91 -52.00 -7.01
CA ILE A 7 21.15 -51.39 -5.91
C ILE A 7 22.02 -50.36 -5.18
N ILE A 8 23.30 -50.67 -4.96
CA ILE A 8 24.24 -49.76 -4.32
C ILE A 8 24.43 -48.50 -5.18
N ASP A 9 24.68 -48.64 -6.48
CA ASP A 9 24.86 -47.49 -7.39
C ASP A 9 23.64 -46.55 -7.40
N SER A 10 22.44 -47.11 -7.33
CA SER A 10 21.19 -46.32 -7.33
C SER A 10 20.93 -45.59 -6.01
N VAL A 11 21.44 -46.13 -4.88
CA VAL A 11 21.25 -45.55 -3.54
C VAL A 11 22.38 -44.61 -3.14
N VAL A 12 23.56 -44.76 -3.73
CA VAL A 12 24.73 -43.92 -3.45
C VAL A 12 24.47 -42.45 -3.80
N TRP A 13 23.86 -42.16 -4.94
CA TRP A 13 23.52 -40.79 -5.34
C TRP A 13 22.58 -40.06 -4.35
N PRO A 14 21.40 -40.60 -4.00
CA PRO A 14 20.52 -39.92 -3.04
C PRO A 14 21.14 -39.81 -1.65
N PHE A 15 21.93 -40.82 -1.22
CA PHE A 15 22.63 -40.74 0.06
C PHE A 15 23.72 -39.66 0.06
N ALA A 16 24.52 -39.58 -1.01
CA ALA A 16 25.50 -38.51 -1.20
C ALA A 16 24.84 -37.14 -1.24
N ALA A 17 23.70 -36.98 -1.94
CA ALA A 17 22.96 -35.73 -2.00
C ALA A 17 22.43 -35.31 -0.62
N ILE A 18 21.86 -36.23 0.15
CA ILE A 18 21.39 -35.97 1.53
C ILE A 18 22.57 -35.62 2.43
N TRP A 19 23.69 -36.33 2.30
CA TRP A 19 24.90 -36.10 3.10
C TRP A 19 25.52 -34.72 2.83
N ILE A 20 25.62 -34.33 1.56
CA ILE A 20 26.05 -32.99 1.13
C ILE A 20 25.08 -31.94 1.67
N ALA A 21 23.77 -32.11 1.48
CA ALA A 21 22.77 -31.18 2.00
C ALA A 21 22.81 -31.06 3.53
N TYR A 22 23.15 -32.14 4.25
CA TYR A 22 23.29 -32.14 5.70
C TYR A 22 24.54 -31.39 6.17
N ILE A 23 25.69 -31.61 5.52
CA ILE A 23 26.94 -30.88 5.82
C ILE A 23 26.74 -29.39 5.55
N PHE A 24 26.18 -29.02 4.40
CA PHE A 24 26.01 -27.63 3.96
C PHE A 24 24.71 -26.97 4.44
N ARG A 25 23.98 -27.57 5.38
CA ARG A 25 22.68 -27.05 5.84
C ARG A 25 22.79 -25.66 6.46
N GLY A 26 23.92 -25.33 7.08
CA GLY A 26 24.17 -24.02 7.69
C GLY A 26 24.39 -22.94 6.63
N GLU A 27 25.19 -23.24 5.63
CA GLU A 27 25.54 -22.39 4.49
C GLU A 27 24.33 -22.16 3.59
N LEU A 28 23.55 -23.21 3.31
CA LEU A 28 22.29 -23.09 2.57
C LEU A 28 21.29 -22.18 3.30
N ARG A 29 21.16 -22.32 4.64
CA ARG A 29 20.32 -21.41 5.43
C ARG A 29 20.85 -19.98 5.41
N ALA A 30 22.16 -19.79 5.50
CA ALA A 30 22.78 -18.46 5.44
C ALA A 30 22.55 -17.79 4.07
N LEU A 31 22.68 -18.54 2.98
CA LEU A 31 22.42 -18.05 1.62
C LEU A 31 20.94 -17.73 1.41
N LEU A 32 20.03 -18.59 1.88
CA LEU A 32 18.58 -18.35 1.83
C LEU A 32 18.19 -17.13 2.67
N GLY A 33 18.81 -16.94 3.85
CA GLY A 33 18.61 -15.77 4.69
C GLY A 33 19.05 -14.46 4.00
N ARG A 34 20.22 -14.46 3.36
CA ARG A 34 20.72 -13.31 2.58
C ARG A 34 19.82 -12.98 1.39
N MET A 35 19.34 -14.00 0.67
CA MET A 35 18.38 -13.83 -0.43
C MET A 35 17.07 -13.24 0.08
N SER A 36 16.60 -13.65 1.26
CA SER A 36 15.41 -13.10 1.91
C SER A 36 15.60 -11.61 2.24
N GLN A 37 16.70 -11.26 2.90
CA GLN A 37 17.04 -9.87 3.23
C GLN A 37 17.17 -8.97 1.98
N PHE A 38 17.77 -9.48 0.90
CA PHE A 38 17.84 -8.75 -0.36
C PHE A 38 16.47 -8.52 -0.98
N LYS A 39 15.61 -9.56 -0.99
CA LYS A 39 14.22 -9.43 -1.47
C LYS A 39 13.44 -8.38 -0.67
N TYR A 40 13.60 -8.32 0.65
CA TYR A 40 12.92 -7.31 1.47
C TYR A 40 13.42 -5.89 1.17
N LYS A 41 14.73 -5.68 1.05
CA LYS A 41 15.30 -4.38 0.65
C LYS A 41 14.84 -3.92 -0.73
N ASP A 42 14.73 -4.85 -1.69
CA ASP A 42 14.19 -4.55 -3.02
C ASP A 42 12.72 -4.12 -2.96
N VAL A 43 11.94 -4.67 -2.03
CA VAL A 43 10.52 -4.33 -1.84
C VAL A 43 10.39 -2.96 -1.16
N GLU A 44 11.19 -2.67 -0.14
CA GLU A 44 11.27 -1.36 0.52
C GLU A 44 11.60 -0.27 -0.52
N ALA A 45 12.67 -0.46 -1.30
CA ALA A 45 13.03 0.49 -2.37
C ALA A 45 11.94 0.64 -3.45
N LYS A 46 11.18 -0.43 -3.74
CA LYS A 46 10.03 -0.37 -4.65
C LYS A 46 8.85 0.37 -4.05
N PHE A 47 8.66 0.34 -2.73
CA PHE A 47 7.62 1.11 -2.05
C PHE A 47 7.91 2.60 -2.19
N ASP A 48 9.07 3.05 -1.72
CA ASP A 48 9.50 4.44 -1.81
C ASP A 48 9.48 4.96 -3.25
N LYS A 49 9.98 4.17 -4.21
CA LYS A 49 9.92 4.55 -5.64
C LYS A 49 8.48 4.71 -6.16
N GLN A 50 7.54 3.89 -5.70
CA GLN A 50 6.12 4.02 -6.08
C GLN A 50 5.46 5.21 -5.38
N LEU A 51 5.83 5.50 -4.13
CA LEU A 51 5.36 6.66 -3.39
C LEU A 51 5.84 7.96 -4.04
N ASN A 52 7.13 8.07 -4.35
CA ASN A 52 7.71 9.18 -5.11
C ASN A 52 6.95 9.43 -6.43
N LYS A 53 6.58 8.35 -7.16
CA LYS A 53 5.78 8.48 -8.37
C LYS A 53 4.38 9.00 -8.10
N ALA A 54 3.74 8.54 -7.02
CA ALA A 54 2.41 9.02 -6.63
C ALA A 54 2.44 10.52 -6.28
N GLU A 55 3.49 10.99 -5.61
CA GLU A 55 3.71 12.41 -5.30
C GLU A 55 3.90 13.26 -6.56
N ILE A 56 4.69 12.79 -7.51
CA ILE A 56 4.88 13.48 -8.80
C ILE A 56 3.53 13.58 -9.53
N THR A 57 2.76 12.50 -9.58
CA THR A 57 1.41 12.53 -10.17
C THR A 57 0.49 13.49 -9.42
N ALA A 58 0.55 13.48 -8.08
CA ALA A 58 -0.27 14.36 -7.24
C ALA A 58 0.13 15.82 -7.30
N SER A 59 1.37 16.14 -7.71
CA SER A 59 1.81 17.52 -7.93
C SER A 59 1.05 18.20 -9.07
N ASN A 60 0.50 17.41 -10.00
CA ASN A 60 -0.31 17.89 -11.11
C ASN A 60 -1.77 18.17 -10.72
N LEU A 61 -2.24 17.71 -9.56
CA LEU A 61 -3.55 18.09 -9.04
C LEU A 61 -3.55 19.60 -8.74
N LYS A 62 -4.39 20.36 -9.46
CA LYS A 62 -4.59 21.80 -9.24
C LYS A 62 -4.66 22.11 -7.74
N LYS A 63 -3.85 23.10 -7.30
CA LYS A 63 -3.74 23.63 -5.93
C LYS A 63 -5.03 24.20 -5.32
N GLU A 64 -6.18 24.05 -5.99
CA GLU A 64 -7.43 24.73 -5.66
C GLU A 64 -8.20 24.06 -4.51
N LEU A 65 -7.82 22.87 -4.06
CA LEU A 65 -8.42 22.28 -2.85
C LEU A 65 -7.75 22.80 -1.57
N PRO A 66 -8.52 23.28 -0.58
CA PRO A 66 -7.95 23.74 0.67
C PRO A 66 -7.30 22.58 1.42
N THR A 67 -6.01 22.72 1.74
CA THR A 67 -5.23 21.92 2.71
C THR A 67 -5.70 22.17 4.15
N GLY A 68 -7.02 22.25 4.37
CA GLY A 68 -7.63 22.60 5.66
C GLY A 68 -7.48 21.53 6.74
N TRP A 69 -6.93 20.37 6.41
CA TRP A 69 -6.73 19.24 7.31
C TRP A 69 -5.48 19.37 8.19
N GLU A 70 -4.58 20.31 7.93
CA GLU A 70 -3.41 20.58 8.80
C GLU A 70 -3.75 21.52 9.96
N LYS A 71 -4.82 22.32 9.86
CA LYS A 71 -5.13 23.33 10.87
C LYS A 71 -5.87 22.72 12.05
N ALA A 72 -5.18 22.58 13.19
CA ALA A 72 -5.79 22.21 14.47
C ALA A 72 -7.03 23.08 14.74
N THR A 73 -8.15 22.44 15.09
CA THR A 73 -9.37 23.17 15.44
C THR A 73 -9.11 23.91 16.75
N THR A 74 -9.57 25.16 16.87
CA THR A 74 -9.44 26.05 18.04
C THR A 74 -9.97 25.47 19.37
N ARG A 75 -10.59 24.29 19.34
CA ARG A 75 -11.16 23.56 20.49
C ARG A 75 -10.27 22.42 21.01
N GLY A 76 -9.01 22.31 20.58
CA GLY A 76 -8.12 21.21 21.00
C GLY A 76 -8.49 19.86 20.37
N VAL A 77 -9.31 19.86 19.32
CA VAL A 77 -9.63 18.66 18.53
C VAL A 77 -8.49 18.43 17.55
N LEU A 78 -7.86 17.25 17.64
CA LEU A 78 -6.81 16.83 16.71
C LEU A 78 -7.34 16.86 15.28
N THR A 79 -6.53 17.34 14.35
CA THR A 79 -6.88 17.19 12.94
C THR A 79 -6.77 15.74 12.52
N GLN A 80 -7.40 15.40 11.40
CA GLN A 80 -7.32 14.06 10.84
C GLN A 80 -5.87 13.66 10.52
N TYR A 81 -5.04 14.60 10.10
CA TYR A 81 -3.61 14.35 9.89
C TYR A 81 -2.86 14.09 11.18
N GLU A 82 -3.07 14.90 12.22
CA GLU A 82 -2.44 14.67 13.53
C GLU A 82 -2.85 13.32 14.14
N GLN A 83 -4.09 12.88 13.92
CA GLN A 83 -4.53 11.55 14.32
C GLN A 83 -3.75 10.46 13.59
N PHE A 84 -3.67 10.52 12.26
CA PHE A 84 -2.95 9.54 11.48
C PHE A 84 -1.44 9.55 11.72
N LYS A 85 -0.86 10.74 11.95
CA LYS A 85 0.55 10.89 12.31
C LYS A 85 0.89 10.17 13.61
N ARG A 86 0.08 10.35 14.66
CA ARG A 86 0.24 9.59 15.92
C ARG A 86 0.12 8.08 15.73
N ILE A 87 -0.71 7.64 14.79
CA ILE A 87 -0.77 6.22 14.42
C ILE A 87 0.51 5.80 13.70
N ALA A 88 1.09 6.66 12.84
CA ALA A 88 2.32 6.38 12.13
C ALA A 88 3.53 6.24 13.08
N GLU A 89 3.60 7.07 14.12
CA GLU A 89 4.61 6.98 15.20
C GLU A 89 4.60 5.59 15.87
N ALA A 90 3.41 4.99 16.06
CA ALA A 90 3.27 3.68 16.69
C ALA A 90 3.33 2.51 15.69
N SER A 91 2.74 2.70 14.51
CA SER A 91 2.63 1.70 13.45
C SER A 91 2.39 2.38 12.09
N PRO A 92 3.46 2.59 11.29
CA PRO A 92 3.36 3.18 9.95
C PRO A 92 2.37 2.43 9.05
N ARG A 93 2.33 1.10 9.19
CA ARG A 93 1.42 0.23 8.44
C ARG A 93 -0.04 0.47 8.82
N ALA A 94 -0.36 0.59 10.11
CA ALA A 94 -1.71 0.88 10.54
C ALA A 94 -2.17 2.25 10.04
N ALA A 95 -1.29 3.25 10.06
CA ALA A 95 -1.58 4.59 9.56
C ALA A 95 -1.97 4.59 8.07
N ILE A 96 -1.25 3.83 7.23
CA ILE A 96 -1.59 3.64 5.81
C ILE A 96 -2.99 3.03 5.64
N LEU A 97 -3.36 2.04 6.47
CA LEU A 97 -4.66 1.38 6.37
C LEU A 97 -5.81 2.29 6.80
N GLU A 98 -5.64 3.01 7.90
CA GLU A 98 -6.62 3.98 8.41
C GLU A 98 -6.81 5.14 7.43
N ALA A 99 -5.73 5.66 6.85
CA ALA A 99 -5.82 6.71 5.84
C ALA A 99 -6.50 6.24 4.56
N TRP A 100 -6.25 5.00 4.14
CA TRP A 100 -6.95 4.43 2.99
C TRP A 100 -8.45 4.24 3.26
N LEU A 101 -8.81 3.82 4.47
CA LEU A 101 -10.22 3.70 4.87
C LEU A 101 -10.93 5.06 4.77
N ASP A 102 -10.28 6.16 5.17
CA ASP A 102 -10.85 7.50 4.99
C ASP A 102 -11.11 7.84 3.52
N VAL A 103 -10.20 7.47 2.62
CA VAL A 103 -10.40 7.63 1.17
C VAL A 103 -11.62 6.84 0.70
N GLU A 104 -11.78 5.59 1.14
CA GLU A 104 -12.93 4.75 0.77
C GLU A 104 -14.25 5.35 1.26
N ILE A 105 -14.29 5.89 2.48
CA ILE A 105 -15.45 6.59 3.03
C ILE A 105 -15.78 7.84 2.19
N ALA A 106 -14.77 8.64 1.85
CA ALA A 106 -14.96 9.84 1.03
C ALA A 106 -15.48 9.52 -0.38
N VAL A 107 -14.96 8.46 -1.02
CA VAL A 107 -15.46 7.98 -2.32
C VAL A 107 -16.92 7.52 -2.20
N SER A 108 -17.26 6.82 -1.13
CA SER A 108 -18.62 6.32 -0.89
C SER A 108 -19.60 7.48 -0.74
N ALA A 109 -19.25 8.50 0.04
CA ALA A 109 -20.07 9.71 0.20
C ALA A 109 -20.23 10.48 -1.14
N ALA A 110 -19.17 10.55 -1.97
CA ALA A 110 -19.25 11.15 -3.29
C ALA A 110 -20.17 10.35 -4.24
N ALA A 111 -20.10 9.01 -4.17
CA ALA A 111 -20.94 8.12 -4.96
C ALA A 111 -22.43 8.22 -4.57
N GLU A 112 -22.73 8.31 -3.27
CA GLU A 112 -24.09 8.57 -2.76
C GLU A 112 -24.68 9.82 -3.39
N LYS A 113 -23.92 10.92 -3.39
CA LYS A 113 -24.36 12.17 -4.03
C LYS A 113 -24.60 12.06 -5.52
N ALA A 114 -23.77 11.29 -6.22
CA ALA A 114 -23.94 11.05 -7.65
C ALA A 114 -25.07 10.04 -7.97
N GLY A 115 -25.78 9.52 -6.96
CA GLY A 115 -26.84 8.52 -7.15
C GLY A 115 -26.32 7.12 -7.50
N LEU A 116 -25.04 6.84 -7.22
CA LEU A 116 -24.37 5.58 -7.57
C LEU A 116 -24.42 4.52 -6.46
N ALA A 117 -24.98 4.84 -5.30
CA ALA A 117 -24.96 3.99 -4.09
C ALA A 117 -25.87 2.75 -4.12
N SER A 118 -26.67 2.57 -5.17
CA SER A 118 -27.67 1.49 -5.25
C SER A 118 -27.12 0.09 -5.59
N SER A 119 -25.81 -0.07 -5.78
CA SER A 119 -25.17 -1.36 -6.10
C SER A 119 -23.96 -1.59 -5.21
N PRO A 120 -23.69 -2.84 -4.73
CA PRO A 120 -22.47 -3.17 -4.00
C PRO A 120 -21.26 -3.11 -4.94
N ASN A 121 -20.82 -1.89 -5.24
CA ASN A 121 -19.68 -1.63 -6.08
C ASN A 121 -18.45 -1.40 -5.21
N SER A 122 -17.32 -1.96 -5.64
CA SER A 122 -16.05 -1.68 -4.96
C SER A 122 -15.74 -0.17 -5.00
N PRO A 123 -15.09 0.41 -3.96
CA PRO A 123 -14.71 1.82 -3.95
C PRO A 123 -13.93 2.25 -5.19
N ALA A 124 -13.13 1.34 -5.78
CA ALA A 124 -12.42 1.63 -7.01
C ALA A 124 -13.34 1.81 -8.23
N LEU A 125 -14.36 0.97 -8.38
CA LEU A 125 -15.35 1.13 -9.44
C LEU A 125 -16.14 2.43 -9.27
N LEU A 126 -16.48 2.78 -8.02
CA LEU A 126 -17.14 4.04 -7.71
C LEU A 126 -16.27 5.25 -8.09
N ALA A 127 -14.97 5.21 -7.77
CA ALA A 127 -14.03 6.27 -8.15
C ALA A 127 -13.89 6.40 -9.68
N GLU A 128 -13.85 5.28 -10.41
CA GLU A 128 -13.82 5.26 -11.88
C GLU A 128 -15.10 5.85 -12.48
N HIS A 129 -16.28 5.47 -11.95
CA HIS A 129 -17.56 6.01 -12.40
C HIS A 129 -17.70 7.51 -12.11
N LEU A 130 -17.29 7.97 -10.93
CA LEU A 130 -17.29 9.40 -10.58
C LEU A 130 -16.41 10.22 -11.52
N THR A 131 -15.28 9.64 -11.95
CA THR A 131 -14.37 10.26 -12.90
C THR A 131 -14.95 10.26 -14.32
N SER A 132 -15.57 9.15 -14.76
CA SER A 132 -16.21 9.07 -16.09
C SER A 132 -17.38 10.05 -16.25
N LEU A 133 -18.10 10.34 -15.16
CA LEU A 133 -19.13 11.39 -15.09
C LEU A 133 -18.54 12.81 -14.97
N LYS A 134 -17.22 12.97 -14.98
CA LYS A 134 -16.49 14.25 -14.82
C LYS A 134 -16.75 14.98 -13.50
N HIS A 135 -17.21 14.25 -12.47
CA HIS A 135 -17.37 14.81 -11.13
C HIS A 135 -16.03 14.93 -10.39
N ILE A 136 -15.09 14.05 -10.73
CA ILE A 136 -13.75 13.98 -10.16
C ILE A 136 -12.72 14.09 -11.30
N PRO A 137 -11.62 14.85 -11.13
CA PRO A 137 -10.57 14.95 -12.15
C PRO A 137 -9.84 13.62 -12.36
N GLU A 138 -9.46 13.31 -13.60
CA GLU A 138 -8.72 12.08 -13.96
C GLU A 138 -7.38 11.97 -13.22
N GLU A 139 -6.73 13.11 -12.94
CA GLU A 139 -5.49 13.16 -12.17
C GLU A 139 -5.69 12.62 -10.75
N THR A 140 -6.88 12.84 -10.16
CA THR A 140 -7.22 12.33 -8.82
C THR A 140 -7.35 10.82 -8.84
N LEU A 141 -7.98 10.27 -9.90
CA LEU A 141 -8.12 8.84 -10.09
C LEU A 141 -6.76 8.14 -10.24
N SER A 142 -5.81 8.77 -10.95
CA SER A 142 -4.45 8.25 -11.10
C SER A 142 -3.70 8.14 -9.76
N VAL A 143 -3.82 9.16 -8.90
CA VAL A 143 -3.24 9.12 -7.54
C VAL A 143 -3.96 8.07 -6.68
N PHE A 144 -5.30 8.00 -6.75
CA PHE A 144 -6.09 6.99 -6.06
C PHE A 144 -5.62 5.55 -6.37
N HIS A 145 -5.42 5.22 -7.65
CA HIS A 145 -4.92 3.89 -8.04
C HIS A 145 -3.51 3.62 -7.51
N SER A 146 -2.65 4.64 -7.51
CA SER A 146 -1.30 4.53 -6.96
C SER A 146 -1.33 4.24 -5.45
N LEU A 147 -2.18 4.95 -4.70
CA LEU A 147 -2.37 4.74 -3.26
C LEU A 147 -3.01 3.38 -2.94
N ARG A 148 -3.95 2.92 -3.75
CA ARG A 148 -4.55 1.57 -3.62
C ARG A 148 -3.47 0.49 -3.74
N LYS A 149 -2.57 0.64 -4.72
CA LYS A 149 -1.48 -0.31 -4.96
C LYS A 149 -0.47 -0.30 -3.80
N LEU A 150 -0.11 0.87 -3.29
CA LEU A 150 0.76 1.02 -2.13
C LEU A 150 0.15 0.40 -0.88
N ARG A 151 -1.15 0.63 -0.62
CA ARG A 151 -1.89 -0.02 0.48
C ARG A 151 -1.89 -1.54 0.35
N ASN A 152 -2.14 -2.06 -0.86
CA ASN A 152 -2.05 -3.50 -1.10
C ASN A 152 -0.64 -4.03 -0.85
N GLN A 153 0.41 -3.29 -1.22
CA GLN A 153 1.78 -3.69 -0.93
C GLN A 153 2.03 -3.75 0.59
N ALA A 154 1.55 -2.74 1.34
CA ALA A 154 1.66 -2.67 2.79
C ALA A 154 0.92 -3.81 3.52
N THR A 155 -0.19 -4.32 2.98
CA THR A 155 -0.94 -5.45 3.58
C THR A 155 -0.36 -6.82 3.27
N HIS A 156 0.10 -7.03 2.03
CA HIS A 156 0.46 -8.38 1.55
C HIS A 156 1.89 -8.81 1.91
N MET A 157 2.71 -7.90 2.45
CA MET A 157 4.08 -8.21 2.86
C MET A 157 4.33 -7.71 4.29
N PRO A 158 4.00 -8.52 5.32
CA PRO A 158 4.12 -8.10 6.72
C PRO A 158 5.58 -7.91 7.18
N ASP A 159 6.53 -8.55 6.50
CA ASP A 159 7.94 -8.63 6.92
C ASP A 159 8.84 -7.49 6.42
N PHE A 160 8.40 -6.63 5.50
CA PHE A 160 9.18 -5.44 5.11
C PHE A 160 8.89 -4.27 6.04
N THR A 161 9.90 -3.44 6.28
CA THR A 161 9.80 -2.33 7.24
C THR A 161 9.28 -1.10 6.53
N LEU A 162 8.18 -0.54 7.02
CA LEU A 162 7.71 0.78 6.61
C LEU A 162 8.27 1.81 7.59
N THR A 163 8.82 2.90 7.07
CA THR A 163 9.27 4.02 7.88
C THR A 163 8.12 4.96 8.22
N GLU A 164 8.28 5.72 9.30
CA GLU A 164 7.34 6.78 9.69
C GLU A 164 7.19 7.83 8.58
N ASP A 165 8.31 8.27 7.98
CA ASP A 165 8.34 9.22 6.85
C ASP A 165 7.53 8.72 5.64
N GLU A 166 7.71 7.45 5.24
CA GLU A 166 6.93 6.85 4.15
C GLU A 166 5.43 6.82 4.46
N ALA A 167 5.06 6.57 5.72
CA ALA A 167 3.67 6.64 6.13
C ALA A 167 3.17 8.09 6.07
N GLU A 168 3.86 9.05 6.65
CA GLU A 168 3.46 10.48 6.62
C GLU A 168 3.23 10.99 5.19
N ARG A 169 4.17 10.72 4.28
CA ARG A 169 4.04 11.06 2.86
C ARG A 169 2.81 10.39 2.21
N TYR A 170 2.54 9.13 2.55
CA TYR A 170 1.31 8.46 2.12
C TYR A 170 0.05 9.14 2.68
N LEU A 171 0.06 9.56 3.96
CA LEU A 171 -1.06 10.25 4.62
C LEU A 171 -1.43 11.54 3.89
N GLU A 172 -0.44 12.36 3.53
CA GLU A 172 -0.67 13.62 2.82
C GLU A 172 -1.40 13.40 1.49
N LEU A 173 -0.95 12.40 0.72
CA LEU A 173 -1.57 12.04 -0.54
C LEU A 173 -2.98 11.48 -0.35
N ALA A 174 -3.17 10.61 0.64
CA ALA A 174 -4.47 10.02 0.95
C ALA A 174 -5.48 11.10 1.34
N LEU A 175 -5.10 12.03 2.23
CA LEU A 175 -5.93 13.15 2.63
C LEU A 175 -6.25 14.08 1.45
N LYS A 176 -5.28 14.34 0.56
CA LYS A 176 -5.51 15.13 -0.65
C LYS A 176 -6.57 14.49 -1.54
N VAL A 177 -6.45 13.18 -1.80
CA VAL A 177 -7.40 12.42 -2.60
C VAL A 177 -8.78 12.37 -1.93
N ALA A 178 -8.84 12.01 -0.65
CA ALA A 178 -10.09 11.94 0.13
C ALA A 178 -10.83 13.28 0.11
N ASN A 179 -10.10 14.39 0.26
CA ASN A 179 -10.70 15.72 0.23
C ASN A 179 -11.28 16.09 -1.14
N THR A 180 -10.71 15.63 -2.26
CA THR A 180 -11.33 15.83 -3.58
C THR A 180 -12.71 15.19 -3.66
N PHE A 181 -12.82 13.94 -3.21
CA PHE A 181 -14.11 13.24 -3.16
C PHE A 181 -15.08 13.89 -2.16
N ARG A 182 -14.60 14.22 -0.96
CA ARG A 182 -15.39 14.87 0.09
C ARG A 182 -15.89 16.25 -0.32
N HIS A 183 -15.06 17.04 -1.02
CA HIS A 183 -15.46 18.33 -1.55
C HIS A 183 -16.63 18.19 -2.53
N TYR A 184 -16.57 17.21 -3.45
CA TYR A 184 -17.70 16.91 -4.31
C TYR A 184 -18.94 16.51 -3.50
N ALA A 185 -18.79 15.60 -2.51
CA ALA A 185 -19.89 15.14 -1.66
C ALA A 185 -20.61 16.30 -0.93
N VAL A 186 -19.89 17.32 -0.47
CA VAL A 186 -20.48 18.41 0.34
C VAL A 186 -20.90 19.64 -0.48
N LYS A 187 -20.32 19.88 -1.66
CA LYS A 187 -20.61 21.09 -2.46
C LYS A 187 -22.09 21.20 -2.87
N ASN A 188 -22.86 22.15 -2.34
CA ASN A 188 -24.24 22.36 -2.77
C ASN A 188 -24.30 22.63 -4.29
N ALA A 189 -25.26 21.99 -4.96
CA ALA A 189 -25.55 22.22 -6.38
C ALA A 189 -26.11 23.63 -6.61
#